data_AF-A0A2I1CPK0-F1
#
_entry.id   AF-A0A2I1CPK0-F1
#
_cell.length_a   1.000
_cell.length_b   1.000
_cell.length_c   1.000
_cell.angle_alpha   90.00
_cell.angle_beta   90.00
_cell.angle_gamma   90.00
#
_symmetry.space_group_name_H-M   'P 1'
#
loop_
_entity.id
_entity.type
_entity.pdbx_description
1 polymer ?
#
loop_
_entity_poly.entity_id
_entity_poly.type
_entity_poly.pdbx_seq_one_letter_code
_entity_poly.pdbx_strand_id
1 'polypeptide(L)'
;MSFQNQFSLSLELTRLLPLHVVADKATEAVMRMVRELNKSGSDVLAEEDLLRIFGYCKIEERMERQFKESMKGAASSQPLCERILLQTGPGPTVVRALQQREYLRLVIQFSLLTSVHEKSSLATAIRRIFDKDAECAPADVNIPTPDENSILGVLTACEEQTTSFHWSYYLEAVARHL
;
A
#
# COMPACT_ATOMS: atom_id res chain seq x y z
N MET A 1 28.60 7.48 -21.31
CA MET A 1 29.21 6.65 -20.25
C MET A 1 28.56 7.09 -18.94
N SER A 2 28.06 6.29 -18.00
CA SER A 2 28.04 4.85 -17.73
C SER A 2 26.89 4.65 -16.72
N PHE A 3 25.95 3.73 -16.96
CA PHE A 3 24.92 3.29 -16.00
C PHE A 3 25.24 1.86 -15.51
N GLN A 4 26.44 1.63 -14.99
CA GLN A 4 26.86 0.29 -14.53
C GLN A 4 27.00 0.12 -13.01
N ASN A 5 26.74 1.15 -12.19
CA ASN A 5 27.06 1.07 -10.75
C ASN A 5 25.88 0.90 -9.78
N GLN A 6 24.62 0.83 -10.23
CA GLN A 6 23.48 0.72 -9.31
C GLN A 6 23.00 -0.70 -8.99
N PHE A 7 23.47 -1.72 -9.71
CA PHE A 7 23.12 -3.13 -9.45
C PHE A 7 24.19 -3.92 -8.68
N SER A 8 25.34 -3.30 -8.34
CA SER A 8 26.44 -4.01 -7.66
C SER A 8 26.25 -4.14 -6.14
N LEU A 9 25.47 -3.26 -5.49
CA LEU A 9 25.32 -3.30 -4.04
C LEU A 9 24.40 -4.44 -3.56
N SER A 10 23.48 -4.91 -4.40
CA SER A 10 22.53 -5.98 -4.05
C SER A 10 23.11 -7.40 -4.16
N LEU A 11 24.28 -7.58 -4.78
CA LEU A 11 24.96 -8.87 -4.95
C LEU A 11 26.06 -9.12 -3.92
N GLU A 12 26.63 -8.08 -3.31
CA GLU A 12 27.70 -8.22 -2.32
C GLU A 12 27.18 -8.57 -0.91
N LEU A 13 25.92 -8.25 -0.59
CA LEU A 13 25.27 -8.72 0.64
C LEU A 13 25.00 -10.23 0.65
N THR A 14 25.03 -10.89 -0.51
CA THR A 14 24.79 -12.34 -0.65
C THR A 14 26.03 -13.18 -0.35
N ARG A 15 27.21 -12.58 -0.18
CA ARG A 15 28.48 -13.33 0.00
C ARG A 15 28.97 -13.48 1.44
N LEU A 16 28.27 -12.93 2.44
CA LEU A 16 28.85 -12.84 3.78
C LEU A 16 28.24 -13.73 4.87
N LEU A 17 27.13 -14.46 4.68
CA LEU A 17 26.61 -15.35 5.72
C LEU A 17 25.90 -16.62 5.18
N PRO A 18 26.21 -17.82 5.71
CA PRO A 18 25.65 -19.09 5.24
C PRO A 18 24.26 -19.33 5.84
N LEU A 19 23.20 -18.86 5.16
CA LEU A 19 21.79 -19.13 5.48
C LEU A 19 21.00 -19.49 4.21
N HIS A 20 21.53 -20.40 3.40
CA HIS A 20 21.08 -20.62 2.03
C HIS A 20 19.70 -21.27 1.83
N VAL A 21 19.05 -21.86 2.86
CA VAL A 21 17.79 -22.61 2.63
C VAL A 21 16.54 -21.85 3.08
N VAL A 22 16.69 -20.87 3.99
CA VAL A 22 15.56 -20.07 4.50
C VAL A 22 15.42 -18.75 3.73
N ALA A 23 16.52 -18.20 3.22
CA ALA A 23 16.53 -16.96 2.45
C ALA A 23 15.77 -17.10 1.12
N ASP A 24 15.94 -18.22 0.40
CA ASP A 24 15.37 -18.41 -0.94
C ASP A 24 13.84 -18.35 -0.96
N LYS A 25 13.16 -18.89 0.06
CA LYS A 25 11.70 -18.84 0.15
C LYS A 25 11.18 -17.45 0.52
N ALA A 26 11.92 -16.72 1.35
CA ALA A 26 11.57 -15.37 1.75
C ALA A 26 11.75 -14.39 0.57
N THR A 27 12.85 -14.51 -0.18
CA THR A 27 13.10 -13.70 -1.38
C THR A 27 12.07 -14.00 -2.47
N GLU A 28 11.69 -15.25 -2.68
CA GLU A 28 10.60 -15.60 -3.60
C GLU A 28 9.24 -15.02 -3.19
N ALA A 29 8.91 -15.07 -1.90
CA ALA A 29 7.66 -14.52 -1.38
C ALA A 29 7.61 -12.99 -1.55
N VAL A 30 8.70 -12.30 -1.24
CA VAL A 30 8.83 -10.85 -1.46
C VAL A 30 8.73 -10.51 -2.95
N MET A 31 9.43 -11.25 -3.83
CA MET A 31 9.36 -11.01 -5.27
C MET A 31 7.99 -11.29 -5.86
N ARG A 32 7.26 -12.28 -5.34
CA ARG A 32 5.87 -12.54 -5.72
C ARG A 32 4.96 -11.39 -5.31
N MET A 33 5.09 -10.93 -4.07
CA MET A 33 4.33 -9.79 -3.54
C MET A 33 4.59 -8.51 -4.34
N VAL A 34 5.85 -8.19 -4.65
CA VAL A 34 6.20 -7.03 -5.49
C VAL A 34 5.54 -7.13 -6.87
N ARG A 35 5.55 -8.32 -7.48
CA ARG A 35 4.89 -8.54 -8.78
C ARG A 35 3.38 -8.42 -8.71
N GLU A 36 2.76 -8.90 -7.63
CA GLU A 36 1.32 -8.81 -7.43
C GLU A 36 0.86 -7.37 -7.20
N LEU A 37 1.61 -6.60 -6.41
CA LEU A 37 1.36 -5.17 -6.20
C LEU A 37 1.46 -4.37 -7.50
N ASN A 38 2.57 -4.53 -8.24
CA ASN A 38 2.73 -3.85 -9.53
C ASN A 38 1.63 -4.24 -10.53
N LYS A 39 1.14 -5.49 -10.50
CA LYS A 39 0.01 -5.93 -11.34
C LYS A 39 -1.32 -5.33 -10.91
N SER A 40 -1.52 -5.06 -9.62
CA SER A 40 -2.73 -4.39 -9.12
C SER A 40 -2.69 -2.86 -9.32
N GLY A 41 -1.62 -2.34 -9.91
CA GLY A 41 -1.42 -0.89 -10.10
C GLY A 41 -0.95 -0.16 -8.84
N SER A 42 -0.62 -0.87 -7.76
CA SER A 42 -0.01 -0.28 -6.56
C SER A 42 1.51 -0.40 -6.65
N ASP A 43 2.24 0.68 -6.36
CA ASP A 43 3.70 0.67 -6.33
C ASP A 43 4.20 0.43 -4.90
N VAL A 44 5.04 -0.58 -4.72
CA VAL A 44 5.69 -0.95 -3.44
C VAL A 44 6.46 0.22 -2.84
N LEU A 45 7.18 0.98 -3.68
CA LEU A 45 7.98 2.12 -3.23
C LEU A 45 7.09 3.26 -2.80
N ALA A 46 6.00 3.52 -3.54
CA ALA A 46 5.03 4.53 -3.17
C ALA A 46 4.30 4.18 -1.86
N GLU A 47 3.91 2.91 -1.66
CA GLU A 47 3.35 2.45 -0.38
C GLU A 47 4.32 2.70 0.78
N GLU A 48 5.62 2.45 0.59
CA GLU A 48 6.66 2.68 1.59
C GLU A 48 6.84 4.17 1.92
N ASP A 49 6.93 5.00 0.89
CA ASP A 49 7.08 6.45 1.07
C ASP A 49 5.85 7.05 1.77
N LEU A 50 4.65 6.60 1.40
CA LEU A 50 3.39 7.00 2.04
C LEU A 50 3.33 6.52 3.49
N LEU A 51 3.84 5.32 3.79
CA LEU A 51 3.89 4.80 5.16
C LEU A 51 4.67 5.71 6.10
N ARG A 52 5.76 6.32 5.62
CA ARG A 52 6.59 7.22 6.41
C ARG A 52 5.81 8.43 6.94
N ILE A 53 4.77 8.87 6.24
CA ILE A 53 3.94 10.00 6.67
C ILE A 53 2.67 9.50 7.37
N PHE A 54 1.98 8.51 6.79
CA PHE A 54 0.64 8.11 7.19
C PHE A 54 0.58 6.85 8.07
N GLY A 55 1.68 6.13 8.25
CA GLY A 55 1.75 4.90 9.06
C GLY A 55 1.67 5.14 10.57
N TYR A 56 1.98 6.36 11.02
CA TYR A 56 2.05 6.72 12.45
C TYR A 56 0.71 7.16 13.05
N CYS A 57 -0.34 7.31 12.26
CA CYS A 57 -1.64 7.74 12.76
C CYS A 57 -2.24 6.70 13.72
N LYS A 58 -2.91 7.18 14.77
CA LYS A 58 -3.61 6.32 15.72
C LYS A 58 -5.01 6.03 15.20
N ILE A 59 -5.29 4.75 14.97
CA ILE A 59 -6.62 4.25 14.67
C ILE A 59 -7.13 3.53 15.91
N GLU A 60 -8.40 3.76 16.22
CA GLU A 60 -9.06 3.15 17.37
C GLU A 60 -9.12 1.62 17.19
N GLU A 61 -8.79 0.88 18.25
CA GLU A 61 -8.54 -0.57 18.14
C GLU A 61 -9.79 -1.37 17.76
N ARG A 62 -10.98 -0.90 18.14
CA ARG A 62 -12.23 -1.53 17.71
C ARG A 62 -12.45 -1.33 16.21
N MET A 63 -12.18 -0.14 15.68
CA MET A 63 -12.20 0.10 14.23
C MET A 63 -11.18 -0.78 13.48
N GLU A 64 -9.93 -0.87 13.96
CA GLU A 64 -8.91 -1.77 13.35
C GLU A 64 -9.40 -3.23 13.33
N ARG A 65 -10.01 -3.72 14.41
CA ARG A 65 -10.55 -5.09 14.49
C ARG A 65 -11.72 -5.30 13.54
N GLN A 66 -12.68 -4.40 13.52
CA GLN A 66 -13.85 -4.51 12.66
C GLN A 66 -13.47 -4.45 11.18
N PHE A 67 -12.55 -3.56 10.82
CA PHE A 67 -12.01 -3.48 9.47
C PHE A 67 -11.35 -4.81 9.06
N LYS A 68 -10.50 -5.39 9.91
CA LYS A 68 -9.91 -6.71 9.66
C LYS A 68 -10.97 -7.79 9.49
N GLU A 69 -12.02 -7.79 10.30
CA GLU A 69 -13.10 -8.76 10.19
C GLU A 69 -13.85 -8.65 8.87
N SER A 70 -14.17 -7.43 8.42
CA SER A 70 -14.79 -7.20 7.11
C SER A 70 -13.89 -7.62 5.95
N MET A 71 -12.57 -7.52 6.10
CA MET A 71 -11.60 -7.89 5.07
C MET A 71 -11.21 -9.37 5.05
N LYS A 72 -11.60 -10.16 6.06
CA LYS A 72 -11.33 -11.62 6.13
C LYS A 72 -12.20 -12.46 5.17
N GLY A 73 -12.89 -11.83 4.22
CA GLY A 73 -13.66 -12.55 3.20
C GLY A 73 -12.80 -13.61 2.49
N ALA A 74 -13.39 -14.78 2.22
CA ALA A 74 -12.68 -15.86 1.56
C ALA A 74 -12.21 -15.40 0.18
N ALA A 75 -10.90 -15.39 -0.05
CA ALA A 75 -10.37 -15.17 -1.38
C ALA A 75 -10.78 -16.36 -2.27
N SER A 76 -11.54 -16.09 -3.32
CA SER A 76 -11.98 -17.14 -4.24
C SER A 76 -11.65 -16.76 -5.68
N SER A 77 -11.23 -17.74 -6.46
CA SER A 77 -10.90 -17.57 -7.87
C SER A 77 -11.89 -18.38 -8.69
N GLN A 78 -12.70 -17.71 -9.50
CA GLN A 78 -13.68 -18.35 -10.38
C GLN A 78 -13.28 -18.11 -11.84
N PRO A 79 -13.29 -19.13 -12.70
CA PRO A 79 -13.01 -18.93 -14.12
C PRO A 79 -14.15 -18.13 -14.77
N LEU A 80 -13.81 -17.01 -15.41
CA LEU A 80 -14.72 -16.34 -16.35
C LEU A 80 -14.69 -17.04 -17.71
N CYS A 81 -13.50 -17.42 -18.17
CA CYS A 81 -13.24 -18.23 -19.36
C CYS A 81 -11.90 -18.97 -19.24
N GLU A 82 -11.52 -19.78 -20.23
CA GLU A 82 -10.31 -20.65 -20.22
C GLU A 82 -9.00 -19.94 -19.82
N ARG A 83 -8.92 -18.62 -19.95
CA ARG A 83 -7.72 -17.81 -19.65
C ARG A 83 -7.94 -16.64 -18.70
N ILE A 84 -9.18 -16.37 -18.28
CA ILE A 84 -9.52 -15.24 -17.41
C ILE A 84 -10.13 -15.78 -16.13
N LEU A 85 -9.50 -15.43 -15.00
CA LEU A 85 -9.98 -15.77 -13.66
C LEU A 85 -10.49 -14.50 -12.98
N LEU A 86 -11.70 -14.57 -12.43
CA LEU A 86 -12.22 -13.58 -11.50
C LEU A 86 -11.68 -13.91 -10.11
N GLN A 87 -10.87 -13.00 -9.59
CA GLN A 87 -10.43 -13.06 -8.22
C GLN A 87 -11.37 -12.21 -7.37
N THR A 88 -11.82 -12.80 -6.26
CA THR A 88 -12.62 -12.14 -5.23
C THR A 88 -11.86 -12.21 -3.92
N GLY A 89 -12.03 -11.20 -3.07
CA GLY A 89 -11.32 -11.08 -1.80
C GLY A 89 -10.37 -9.88 -1.75
N PRO A 90 -9.66 -9.70 -0.63
CA PRO A 90 -8.71 -8.59 -0.47
C PRO A 90 -7.58 -8.72 -1.49
N GLY A 91 -7.29 -7.64 -2.20
CA GLY A 91 -6.15 -7.59 -3.12
C GLY A 91 -4.81 -7.50 -2.39
N PRO A 92 -3.69 -7.47 -3.13
CA PRO A 92 -2.34 -7.60 -2.56
C PRO A 92 -1.98 -6.51 -1.54
N THR A 93 -2.44 -5.26 -1.74
CA THR A 93 -2.22 -4.15 -0.80
C THR A 93 -2.91 -4.43 0.53
N VAL A 94 -4.16 -4.89 0.50
CA VAL A 94 -4.90 -5.26 1.72
C VAL A 94 -4.33 -6.52 2.37
N VAL A 95 -3.94 -7.53 1.58
CA VAL A 95 -3.29 -8.75 2.11
C VAL A 95 -2.02 -8.41 2.88
N ARG A 96 -1.15 -7.54 2.34
CA ARG A 96 0.02 -7.02 3.06
C ARG A 96 -0.39 -6.32 4.35
N ALA A 97 -1.36 -5.42 4.26
CA ALA A 97 -1.84 -4.62 5.37
C ALA A 97 -2.43 -5.45 6.52
N LEU A 98 -3.07 -6.58 6.22
CA LEU A 98 -3.57 -7.51 7.24
C LEU A 98 -2.45 -8.18 8.04
N GLN A 99 -1.27 -8.34 7.44
CA GLN A 99 -0.08 -8.92 8.07
C GLN A 99 0.77 -7.85 8.81
N GLN A 100 0.75 -6.61 8.33
CA GLN A 100 1.64 -5.54 8.82
C GLN A 100 0.82 -4.34 9.30
N ARG A 101 0.84 -4.10 10.62
CA ARG A 101 -0.05 -3.13 11.28
C ARG A 101 0.10 -1.70 10.75
N GLU A 102 1.28 -1.28 10.37
CA GLU A 102 1.52 0.09 9.90
C GLU A 102 0.81 0.31 8.54
N TYR A 103 0.91 -0.65 7.62
CA TYR A 103 0.18 -0.60 6.34
C TYR A 103 -1.33 -0.73 6.53
N LEU A 104 -1.79 -1.48 7.55
CA LEU A 104 -3.21 -1.47 7.92
C LEU A 104 -3.72 -0.05 8.18
N ARG A 105 -2.95 0.74 8.91
CA ARG A 105 -3.37 2.11 9.25
C ARG A 105 -3.41 3.00 8.02
N LEU A 106 -2.42 2.85 7.14
CA LEU A 106 -2.41 3.54 5.86
C LEU A 106 -3.64 3.16 5.02
N VAL A 107 -3.93 1.87 4.87
CA VAL A 107 -5.07 1.38 4.09
C VAL A 107 -6.42 1.85 4.67
N ILE A 108 -6.60 1.80 5.99
CA ILE A 108 -7.83 2.29 6.64
C ILE A 108 -8.00 3.79 6.38
N GLN A 109 -6.94 4.59 6.54
CA GLN A 109 -7.02 6.03 6.29
C GLN A 109 -7.33 6.34 4.83
N PHE A 110 -6.61 5.72 3.89
CA PHE A 110 -6.79 6.01 2.48
C PHE A 110 -8.14 5.51 1.99
N SER A 111 -8.61 4.32 2.40
CA SER A 111 -9.96 3.86 2.04
C SER A 111 -11.06 4.80 2.57
N LEU A 112 -10.90 5.36 3.77
CA LEU A 112 -11.81 6.39 4.28
C LEU A 112 -11.72 7.67 3.44
N LEU A 113 -10.52 8.20 3.21
CA LEU A 113 -10.33 9.46 2.49
C LEU A 113 -10.84 9.36 1.05
N THR A 114 -10.60 8.25 0.36
CA THR A 114 -11.13 8.02 -1.00
C THR A 114 -12.64 7.83 -1.02
N SER A 115 -13.27 7.45 0.10
CA SER A 115 -14.74 7.38 0.19
C SER A 115 -15.42 8.76 0.28
N VAL A 116 -14.65 9.81 0.63
CA VAL A 116 -15.15 11.17 0.85
C VAL A 116 -14.64 12.15 -0.21
N HIS A 117 -13.44 11.91 -0.74
CA HIS A 117 -12.73 12.82 -1.64
C HIS A 117 -12.47 12.19 -3.01
N GLU A 118 -12.44 13.04 -4.03
CA GLU A 118 -11.99 12.65 -5.36
C GLU A 118 -10.51 12.24 -5.32
N LYS A 119 -10.20 11.06 -5.87
CA LYS A 119 -8.85 10.46 -5.81
C LYS A 119 -7.76 11.34 -6.42
N SER A 120 -8.03 11.98 -7.56
CA SER A 120 -7.10 12.89 -8.24
C SER A 120 -6.73 14.07 -7.34
N SER A 121 -7.74 14.77 -6.83
CA SER A 121 -7.58 15.88 -5.88
C SER A 121 -6.83 15.45 -4.61
N LEU A 122 -7.10 14.26 -4.09
CA LEU A 122 -6.40 13.69 -2.93
C LEU A 122 -4.92 13.37 -3.26
N ALA A 123 -4.64 12.77 -4.42
CA ALA A 123 -3.28 12.47 -4.87
C ALA A 123 -2.44 13.75 -5.02
N THR A 124 -2.98 14.78 -5.66
CA THR A 124 -2.33 16.10 -5.77
C THR A 124 -2.07 16.72 -4.39
N ALA A 125 -3.04 16.62 -3.47
CA ALA A 125 -2.88 17.14 -2.11
C ALA A 125 -1.78 16.41 -1.33
N ILE A 126 -1.72 15.08 -1.42
CA ILE A 126 -0.67 14.26 -0.81
C ILE A 126 0.69 14.61 -1.42
N ARG A 127 0.79 14.72 -2.75
CA ARG A 127 2.03 15.08 -3.42
C ARG A 127 2.60 16.41 -2.91
N ARG A 128 1.73 17.41 -2.71
CA ARG A 128 2.12 18.71 -2.14
C ARG A 128 2.66 18.62 -0.72
N ILE A 129 2.26 17.62 0.07
CA ILE A 129 2.82 17.40 1.42
C ILE A 129 4.28 16.97 1.27
N PHE A 130 4.54 16.00 0.39
CA PHE A 130 5.90 15.55 0.12
C PHE A 130 6.79 16.63 -0.51
N ASP A 131 6.26 17.44 -1.42
CA ASP A 131 7.02 18.56 -2.01
C ASP A 131 7.45 19.56 -0.92
N LYS A 132 6.57 19.87 0.04
CA LYS A 132 6.91 20.74 1.19
C LYS A 132 7.97 20.13 2.09
N ASP A 133 7.89 18.83 2.37
CA ASP A 133 8.89 18.13 3.18
C ASP A 133 10.26 18.16 2.48
N ALA A 134 10.29 17.97 1.16
CA ALA A 134 11.50 18.06 0.36
C ALA A 134 12.08 19.49 0.32
N GLU A 135 11.23 20.53 0.21
CA GLU A 135 11.66 21.93 0.26
C GLU A 135 12.27 22.31 1.63
N CYS A 136 11.81 21.69 2.71
CA CYS A 136 12.29 21.94 4.06
C CYS A 136 13.51 21.08 4.44
N ALA A 137 13.93 20.15 3.58
CA ALA A 137 15.05 19.26 3.84
C ALA A 137 16.41 19.97 3.73
N PRO A 138 17.40 19.60 4.56
CA PRO A 138 18.79 20.00 4.34
C PRO A 138 19.27 19.62 2.93
N ALA A 139 20.12 20.44 2.31
CA ALA A 139 20.54 20.29 0.91
C ALA A 139 21.29 18.96 0.60
N ASP A 140 21.76 18.26 1.64
CA ASP A 140 22.42 16.97 1.60
C ASP A 140 21.48 15.77 1.75
N VAL A 141 20.21 16.00 2.07
CA VAL A 141 19.21 14.94 2.30
C VAL A 141 18.26 14.85 1.11
N ASN A 142 18.38 13.77 0.33
CA ASN A 142 17.40 13.45 -0.69
C ASN A 142 16.21 12.71 -0.04
N ILE A 143 15.04 13.34 -0.04
CA ILE A 143 13.81 12.76 0.47
C ILE A 143 13.09 12.03 -0.68
N PRO A 144 12.90 10.69 -0.60
CA PRO A 144 12.09 9.97 -1.57
C PRO A 144 10.69 10.59 -1.69
N THR A 145 10.29 10.89 -2.92
CA THR A 145 9.05 11.61 -3.24
C THR A 145 8.27 10.84 -4.31
N PRO A 146 7.21 10.11 -3.97
CA PRO A 146 6.45 9.34 -4.95
C PRO A 146 5.74 10.29 -5.92
N ASP A 147 5.77 9.98 -7.21
CA ASP A 147 5.04 10.77 -8.21
C ASP A 147 3.53 10.63 -8.04
N GLU A 148 2.78 11.56 -8.63
CA GLU A 148 1.33 11.64 -8.46
C GLU A 148 0.60 10.40 -8.99
N ASN A 149 1.08 9.76 -10.07
CA ASN A 149 0.45 8.56 -10.60
C ASN A 149 0.65 7.36 -9.66
N SER A 150 1.84 7.25 -9.07
CA SER A 150 2.14 6.20 -8.10
C SER A 150 1.28 6.36 -6.84
N ILE A 151 1.08 7.60 -6.36
CA ILE A 151 0.14 7.88 -5.26
C ILE A 151 -1.29 7.49 -5.66
N LEU A 152 -1.73 7.88 -6.85
CA LEU A 152 -3.05 7.55 -7.38
C LEU A 152 -3.28 6.03 -7.48
N GLY A 153 -2.24 5.28 -7.87
CA GLY A 153 -2.25 3.81 -7.88
C GLY A 153 -2.50 3.21 -6.51
N VAL A 154 -1.80 3.70 -5.47
CA VAL A 154 -2.01 3.27 -4.08
C VAL A 154 -3.42 3.61 -3.59
N LEU A 155 -3.92 4.83 -3.88
CA LEU A 155 -5.27 5.24 -3.50
C LEU A 155 -6.34 4.37 -4.17
N THR A 156 -6.17 4.07 -5.46
CA THR A 156 -7.07 3.20 -6.23
C THR A 156 -7.06 1.78 -5.66
N ALA A 157 -5.88 1.24 -5.36
CA ALA A 157 -5.77 -0.06 -4.71
C ALA A 157 -6.47 -0.07 -3.34
N CYS A 158 -6.30 0.98 -2.53
CA CYS A 158 -6.98 1.08 -1.23
C CYS A 158 -8.50 1.13 -1.38
N GLU A 159 -9.04 1.87 -2.35
CA GLU A 159 -10.50 1.93 -2.58
C GLU A 159 -11.05 0.59 -3.09
N GLU A 160 -10.49 0.05 -4.18
CA GLU A 160 -11.00 -1.14 -4.86
C GLU A 160 -10.90 -2.39 -3.99
N GLN A 161 -9.80 -2.54 -3.25
CA GLN A 161 -9.53 -3.73 -2.45
C GLN A 161 -10.22 -3.69 -1.08
N THR A 162 -10.83 -2.57 -0.69
CA THR A 162 -11.53 -2.42 0.59
C THR A 162 -13.04 -2.21 0.45
N THR A 163 -13.59 -2.44 -0.74
CA THR A 163 -15.03 -2.33 -1.07
C THR A 163 -15.97 -3.09 -0.14
N SER A 164 -15.49 -4.15 0.54
CA SER A 164 -16.27 -4.91 1.54
C SER A 164 -16.47 -4.16 2.87
N PHE A 165 -15.79 -3.03 3.09
CA PHE A 165 -15.96 -2.18 4.27
C PHE A 165 -16.79 -0.94 3.92
N HIS A 166 -17.98 -0.85 4.48
CA HIS A 166 -18.96 0.19 4.15
C HIS A 166 -18.76 1.45 5.00
N TRP A 167 -17.90 2.36 4.54
CA TRP A 167 -17.65 3.66 5.20
C TRP A 167 -18.92 4.51 5.39
N SER A 168 -19.91 4.37 4.52
CA SER A 168 -21.19 5.10 4.60
C SER A 168 -21.89 4.95 5.95
N TYR A 169 -21.89 3.75 6.55
CA TYR A 169 -22.53 3.52 7.84
C TYR A 169 -21.90 4.35 8.97
N TYR A 170 -20.58 4.55 8.93
CA TYR A 170 -19.87 5.35 9.91
C TYR A 170 -20.06 6.85 9.65
N LEU A 171 -19.98 7.27 8.39
CA LEU A 171 -20.17 8.67 8.00
C LEU A 171 -21.58 9.15 8.35
N GLU A 172 -22.60 8.32 8.10
CA GLU A 172 -23.98 8.62 8.50
C GLU A 172 -24.16 8.69 10.03
N ALA A 173 -23.53 7.78 10.78
CA ALA A 173 -23.59 7.79 12.24
C ALA A 173 -22.97 9.08 12.80
N VAL A 174 -21.83 9.51 12.26
CA VAL A 174 -21.19 10.78 12.64
C VAL A 174 -22.08 11.97 12.27
N ALA A 175 -22.64 12.00 11.06
CA ALA A 175 -23.49 13.09 10.60
C ALA A 175 -24.77 13.28 11.45
N ARG A 176 -25.29 12.23 12.07
CA ARG A 176 -26.47 12.31 12.97
C ARG A 176 -26.13 12.82 14.38
N HIS A 177 -24.85 12.87 14.73
CA HIS A 177 -24.37 13.32 16.04
C HIS A 177 -23.67 14.69 15.98
N LEU A 178 -23.59 15.31 14.80
CA LEU A 178 -23.16 16.69 14.57
C LEU A 178 -24.39 17.60 14.45
#